data_AF-A0A8S4A3I3-F1
#
_entry.id   AF-A0A8S4A3I3-F1
#
_cell.length_a   1.000
_cell.length_b   1.000
_cell.length_c   1.000
_cell.angle_alpha   90.00
_cell.angle_beta   90.00
_cell.angle_gamma   90.00
#
_symmetry.space_group_name_H-M   'P 1'
#
loop_
_entity.id
_entity.type
_entity.pdbx_description
1 polymer ?
#
loop_
_entity_poly.entity_id
_entity_poly.type
_entity_poly.pdbx_seq_one_letter_code
_entity_poly.pdbx_strand_id
1 'polypeptide(L)'
;CFYCDNSVSPACGQEFKAYQFVATVCPDDDKRRPICGKQEQPPDRHGWTGVIRSCYYPGDLPGINESSGCHQYFHDQNNFSALYCFCNTSYCNGAPSAFILSYVNVLVVTLSTFILSIPCAS
;
A
#
# COMPACT_ATOMS: atom_id res chain seq x y z
N CYS A 1 -3.17 10.51 11.12
CA CYS A 1 -3.12 9.22 10.40
C CYS A 1 -2.85 8.10 11.39
N PHE A 2 -3.04 6.83 10.99
CA PHE A 2 -2.48 5.73 11.78
C PHE A 2 -0.96 5.71 11.64
N TYR A 3 -0.27 5.45 12.75
CA TYR A 3 1.17 5.26 12.79
C TYR A 3 1.50 3.81 13.14
N CYS A 4 2.32 3.18 12.31
CA CYS A 4 2.70 1.78 12.47
C CYS A 4 3.98 1.49 11.70
N ASP A 5 4.86 0.68 12.28
CA ASP A 5 6.03 0.12 11.60
C ASP A 5 6.19 -1.32 12.07
N ASN A 6 6.11 -2.27 11.13
CA ASN A 6 6.18 -3.69 11.48
C ASN A 6 7.60 -4.22 11.73
N SER A 7 8.62 -3.40 11.52
CA SER A 7 9.97 -3.66 12.03
C SER A 7 10.07 -3.43 13.55
N VAL A 8 9.23 -2.56 14.10
CA VAL A 8 9.16 -2.24 15.53
C VAL A 8 8.07 -3.04 16.23
N SER A 9 6.89 -3.17 15.59
CA SER A 9 5.74 -3.90 16.13
C SER A 9 5.18 -4.89 15.12
N PRO A 10 5.43 -6.20 15.27
CA PRO A 10 4.98 -7.22 14.32
C PRO A 10 3.47 -7.20 14.03
N ALA A 11 2.66 -6.68 14.97
CA ALA A 11 1.23 -6.50 14.80
C ALA A 11 0.86 -5.61 13.58
N CYS A 12 1.73 -4.68 13.18
CA CYS A 12 1.53 -3.82 12.02
C CYS A 12 1.48 -4.58 10.68
N GLY A 13 2.12 -5.76 10.62
CA GLY A 13 2.11 -6.64 9.44
C GLY A 13 0.95 -7.64 9.41
N GLN A 14 0.12 -7.67 10.46
CA GLN A 14 -1.06 -8.52 10.55
C GLN A 14 -2.29 -7.82 9.94
N GLU A 15 -3.44 -8.50 9.92
CA GLU A 15 -4.71 -7.88 9.54
C GLU A 15 -4.94 -6.58 10.33
N PHE A 16 -5.13 -5.47 9.61
CA PHE A 16 -5.25 -4.17 10.23
C PHE A 16 -6.60 -4.01 10.94
N LYS A 17 -6.57 -3.86 12.26
CA LYS A 17 -7.74 -3.52 13.06
C LYS A 17 -7.53 -2.17 13.75
N ALA A 18 -8.34 -1.17 13.39
CA ALA A 18 -8.15 0.22 13.81
C ALA A 18 -7.96 0.41 15.34
N TYR A 19 -8.64 -0.40 16.16
CA TYR A 19 -8.54 -0.33 17.63
C TYR A 19 -7.18 -0.78 18.20
N GLN A 20 -6.33 -1.43 17.39
CA GLN A 20 -5.02 -1.93 17.81
C GLN A 20 -3.89 -0.92 17.56
N PHE A 21 -4.16 0.19 16.87
CA PHE A 21 -3.13 1.10 16.39
C PHE A 21 -3.35 2.52 16.87
N VAL A 22 -2.26 3.17 17.25
CA VAL A 22 -2.27 4.58 17.66
C VAL A 22 -2.43 5.43 16.41
N ALA A 23 -3.40 6.34 16.46
CA ALA A 23 -3.51 7.39 15.48
C ALA A 23 -2.98 8.70 16.06
N THR A 24 -2.19 9.40 15.28
CA THR A 24 -1.57 10.67 15.68
C THR A 24 -1.96 11.75 14.69
N VAL A 25 -2.13 12.96 15.20
CA VAL A 25 -2.27 14.17 14.37
C VAL A 25 -0.97 14.33 13.59
N CYS A 26 -1.07 14.50 12.27
CA CYS A 26 0.12 14.83 11.50
C CYS A 26 0.56 16.24 11.91
N PRO A 27 1.84 16.46 12.25
CA PRO A 27 2.34 17.81 12.46
C PRO A 27 2.04 18.65 11.22
N ASP A 28 1.50 19.85 11.42
CA ASP A 28 1.42 20.80 10.32
C ASP A 28 2.82 21.34 10.06
N ASP A 29 3.29 21.19 8.83
CA ASP A 29 4.45 21.92 8.32
C ASP A 29 3.87 23.15 7.61
N ASP A 30 4.26 24.36 8.03
CA ASP A 30 3.74 25.65 7.55
C ASP A 30 3.76 25.79 6.01
N LYS A 31 4.50 24.93 5.30
CA LYS A 31 4.63 24.93 3.84
C LYS A 31 3.98 23.73 3.15
N ARG A 32 3.65 22.67 3.88
CA ARG A 32 3.31 21.35 3.31
C ARG A 32 2.20 20.70 4.11
N ARG A 33 1.04 20.52 3.46
CA ARG A 33 -0.06 19.76 4.07
C ARG A 33 0.29 18.28 4.12
N PRO A 34 0.29 17.65 5.29
CA PRO A 34 0.56 16.23 5.39
C PRO A 34 -0.58 15.40 4.79
N ILE A 35 -0.23 14.23 4.28
CA ILE A 35 -1.17 13.21 3.81
C ILE A 35 -0.94 11.90 4.56
N CYS A 36 -1.97 11.07 4.66
CA CYS A 36 -1.80 9.74 5.22
C CYS A 36 -1.24 8.79 4.16
N GLY A 37 -0.24 8.00 4.52
CA GLY A 37 0.32 6.97 3.65
C GLY A 37 0.36 5.59 4.29
N LYS A 38 0.27 4.57 3.43
CA LYS A 38 0.65 3.19 3.70
C LYS A 38 1.76 2.80 2.72
N GLN A 39 2.89 2.35 3.23
CA GLN A 39 3.92 1.67 2.46
C GLN A 39 3.81 0.16 2.69
N GLU A 40 3.91 -0.62 1.63
CA GLU A 40 3.97 -2.07 1.69
C GLU A 40 5.04 -2.61 0.74
N GLN A 41 6.04 -3.30 1.29
CA GLN A 41 7.06 -4.01 0.54
C GLN A 41 6.52 -5.39 0.12
N PRO A 42 6.97 -5.96 -1.02
CA PRO A 42 6.67 -7.33 -1.36
C PRO A 42 7.21 -8.29 -0.28
N PRO A 43 6.58 -9.46 -0.09
CA PRO A 43 7.05 -10.45 0.85
C PRO A 43 8.46 -10.92 0.49
N ASP A 44 9.30 -11.08 1.51
CA ASP A 44 10.61 -11.68 1.36
C ASP A 44 10.51 -13.20 1.17
N ARG A 45 11.68 -13.85 1.06
CA ARG A 45 11.82 -15.32 0.93
C ARG A 45 11.28 -16.12 2.12
N HIS A 46 11.03 -15.47 3.26
CA HIS A 46 10.42 -16.06 4.45
C HIS A 46 8.94 -15.68 4.60
N GLY A 47 8.37 -14.96 3.62
CA GLY A 47 6.99 -14.50 3.64
C GLY A 47 6.76 -13.27 4.53
N TRP A 48 7.82 -12.62 5.00
CA TRP A 48 7.69 -11.39 5.77
C TRP A 48 7.46 -10.20 4.83
N THR A 49 6.41 -9.42 5.10
CA THR A 49 6.02 -8.25 4.31
C THR A 49 6.28 -6.99 5.13
N GLY A 50 7.10 -6.06 4.65
CA GLY A 50 7.32 -4.77 5.31
C GLY A 50 6.10 -3.86 5.18
N VAL A 51 5.58 -3.34 6.30
CA VAL A 51 4.40 -2.46 6.34
C VAL A 51 4.67 -1.26 7.23
N ILE A 52 4.55 -0.06 6.65
CA ILE A 52 4.66 1.20 7.37
C ILE A 52 3.40 2.04 7.12
N ARG A 53 2.93 2.70 8.18
CA ARG A 53 1.82 3.65 8.16
C ARG A 53 2.30 4.92 8.83
N SER A 54 2.19 6.05 8.16
CA SER A 54 2.65 7.33 8.68
C SER A 54 1.98 8.50 7.95
N CYS A 55 2.27 9.71 8.43
CA CYS A 55 2.07 10.91 7.64
C CYS A 55 3.28 11.12 6.71
N TYR A 56 3.00 11.53 5.48
CA TYR A 56 3.99 11.94 4.49
C TYR A 56 3.75 13.40 4.14
N TYR A 57 4.81 14.12 3.81
CA TYR A 57 4.74 15.46 3.27
C TYR A 57 5.15 15.44 1.78
N PRO A 58 4.58 16.32 0.95
CA PRO A 58 5.04 16.48 -0.43
C PRO A 58 6.56 16.61 -0.53
N GLY A 59 7.17 15.79 -1.38
CA GLY A 59 8.61 15.76 -1.62
C GLY A 59 9.43 14.92 -0.63
N ASP A 60 8.80 14.26 0.35
CA ASP A 60 9.50 13.31 1.23
C ASP A 60 10.00 12.08 0.46
N LEU A 61 9.30 11.71 -0.63
CA LEU A 61 9.64 10.56 -1.46
C LEU A 61 10.02 11.04 -2.86
N PRO A 62 11.32 11.25 -3.13
CA PRO A 62 11.77 11.77 -4.42
C PRO A 62 11.40 10.81 -5.56
N GLY A 63 10.70 11.33 -6.57
CA GLY A 63 10.27 10.57 -7.74
C GLY A 63 8.90 9.89 -7.61
N ILE A 64 8.24 10.00 -6.45
CA ILE A 64 6.80 9.74 -6.31
C ILE A 64 6.07 11.08 -6.37
N ASN A 65 4.94 11.11 -7.08
CA ASN A 65 3.95 12.15 -6.87
C ASN A 65 3.04 11.69 -5.73
N GLU A 66 3.17 12.28 -4.54
CA GLU A 66 2.40 11.89 -3.34
C GLU A 66 0.90 12.30 -3.40
N SER A 67 0.29 12.14 -4.57
CA SER A 67 -1.14 12.32 -4.80
C SER A 67 -1.92 11.10 -4.32
N SER A 68 -3.21 11.30 -4.01
CA SER A 68 -4.09 10.23 -3.54
C SER A 68 -4.12 9.06 -4.53
N GLY A 69 -4.03 7.83 -4.00
CA GLY A 69 -3.91 6.63 -4.81
C GLY A 69 -2.69 5.79 -4.43
N CYS A 70 -2.54 4.64 -5.08
CA CYS A 70 -1.43 3.72 -4.85
C CYS A 70 -0.42 3.80 -5.99
N HIS A 71 0.86 3.94 -5.63
CA HIS A 71 1.98 4.10 -6.55
C HIS A 71 3.01 3.01 -6.27
N GLN A 72 3.38 2.26 -7.30
CA GLN A 72 4.56 1.40 -7.19
C GLN A 72 5.80 2.26 -7.31
N TYR A 73 6.73 2.08 -6.38
CA TYR A 73 7.98 2.81 -6.36
C TYR A 73 9.13 1.87 -6.10
N PHE A 74 10.21 2.12 -6.82
CA PHE A 74 11.47 1.44 -6.62
C PHE A 74 12.45 2.42 -6.01
N HIS A 75 12.95 2.07 -4.82
CA HIS A 75 13.90 2.88 -4.08
C HIS A 75 15.32 2.53 -4.52
N ASP A 76 15.85 3.25 -5.51
CA ASP A 76 17.15 2.96 -6.12
C ASP A 76 18.29 2.78 -5.10
N GLN A 77 18.36 3.67 -4.10
CA GLN A 77 19.44 3.66 -3.11
C GLN A 77 19.40 2.45 -2.16
N ASN A 78 18.21 1.93 -1.86
CA ASN A 78 18.00 0.86 -0.90
C ASN A 78 17.63 -0.47 -1.57
N ASN A 79 17.56 -0.48 -2.91
CA ASN A 79 17.27 -1.63 -3.76
C ASN A 79 16.04 -2.44 -3.32
N PHE A 80 14.92 -1.75 -3.08
CA PHE A 80 13.64 -2.40 -2.81
C PHE A 80 12.51 -1.74 -3.58
N SER A 81 11.48 -2.53 -3.90
CA SER A 81 10.21 -2.01 -4.38
C SER A 81 9.21 -1.93 -3.23
N ALA A 82 8.32 -0.95 -3.28
CA ALA A 82 7.19 -0.86 -2.36
C ALA A 82 5.99 -0.21 -3.05
N LEU A 83 4.81 -0.56 -2.58
CA LEU A 83 3.56 0.11 -2.92
C LEU A 83 3.28 1.19 -1.88
N TYR A 84 3.16 2.43 -2.32
CA TYR A 84 2.78 3.55 -1.48
C TYR A 84 1.35 3.98 -1.80
N CYS A 85 0.43 3.82 -0.86
CA CYS A 85 -0.96 4.26 -0.99
C CYS A 85 -1.20 5.51 -0.14
N PHE A 86 -1.52 6.63 -0.78
CA PHE A 86 -1.78 7.91 -0.13
C PHE A 86 -3.26 8.28 -0.13
N CYS A 87 -3.69 9.01 0.90
CA CYS A 87 -5.06 9.47 1.04
C CYS A 87 -5.14 10.69 1.98
N ASN A 88 -6.19 11.49 1.80
CA ASN A 88 -6.27 12.85 2.36
C ASN A 88 -7.30 12.97 3.49
N THR A 89 -7.98 11.89 3.85
CA THR A 89 -8.98 11.86 4.92
C THR A 89 -8.39 11.32 6.21
N SER A 90 -8.99 11.68 7.34
CA SER A 90 -8.52 11.17 8.63
C SER A 90 -8.59 9.64 8.67
N TYR A 91 -7.50 9.00 9.13
CA TYR A 91 -7.42 7.55 9.36
C TYR A 91 -7.55 6.66 8.11
N CYS A 92 -7.52 7.25 6.91
CA CYS A 92 -7.75 6.51 5.66
C CYS A 92 -6.66 5.49 5.33
N ASN A 93 -5.44 5.66 5.86
CA ASN A 93 -4.36 4.71 5.70
C ASN A 93 -4.57 3.43 6.51
N GLY A 94 -5.73 3.19 7.14
CA GLY A 94 -6.10 1.90 7.70
C GLY A 94 -6.55 0.86 6.66
N ALA A 95 -6.87 1.28 5.43
CA ALA A 95 -7.38 0.38 4.41
C ALA A 95 -6.40 -0.78 4.08
N PRO A 96 -6.92 -1.96 3.69
CA PRO A 96 -6.10 -3.02 3.12
C PRO A 96 -5.45 -2.54 1.82
N SER A 97 -4.24 -3.03 1.56
CA SER A 97 -3.45 -2.71 0.37
C SER A 97 -4.06 -3.39 -0.87
N ALA A 98 -3.97 -2.69 -2.01
CA ALA A 98 -4.50 -3.17 -3.28
C ALA A 98 -3.64 -4.26 -3.96
N PHE A 99 -2.53 -4.73 -3.37
CA PHE A 99 -1.75 -5.86 -3.91
C PHE A 99 -2.63 -7.08 -4.20
N ILE A 100 -3.68 -7.27 -3.39
CA ILE A 100 -4.65 -8.36 -3.56
C ILE A 100 -5.57 -8.13 -4.78
N LEU A 101 -5.88 -6.88 -5.14
CA LEU A 101 -6.79 -6.55 -6.24
C LEU A 101 -6.17 -6.78 -7.63
N SER A 102 -4.84 -6.64 -7.77
CA SER A 102 -4.17 -6.90 -9.05
C SER A 102 -4.16 -8.39 -9.44
N TYR A 103 -4.04 -9.30 -8.47
CA TYR A 103 -4.05 -10.74 -8.75
C TYR A 103 -5.43 -11.27 -9.16
N VAL A 104 -6.51 -10.73 -8.57
CA VAL A 104 -7.88 -11.18 -8.88
C VAL A 104 -8.29 -10.78 -10.31
N ASN A 105 -7.92 -9.57 -10.77
CA ASN A 105 -8.26 -9.13 -12.13
C ASN A 105 -7.54 -9.94 -13.22
N VAL A 106 -6.28 -10.35 -13.00
CA VAL A 106 -5.54 -11.18 -13.97
C VAL A 106 -6.17 -12.58 -14.09
N LEU A 107 -6.60 -13.19 -12.98
CA LEU A 107 -7.21 -14.53 -12.98
C LEU A 107 -8.58 -14.56 -13.70
N VAL A 108 -9.39 -13.50 -13.53
CA VAL A 108 -10.73 -13.42 -14.16
C VAL A 108 -10.63 -13.22 -15.67
N VAL A 109 -9.67 -12.42 -16.15
CA VAL A 109 -9.49 -12.20 -17.59
C VAL A 109 -8.96 -13.46 -18.29
N THR A 110 -8.07 -14.23 -17.66
CA THR A 110 -7.58 -15.49 -18.25
C THR A 110 -8.62 -16.61 -18.27
N LEU A 111 -9.49 -16.70 -17.25
CA LEU A 111 -10.60 -17.66 -17.26
C LEU A 111 -11.67 -17.32 -18.32
N SER A 112 -11.94 -16.03 -18.53
CA SER A 112 -12.95 -15.58 -19.51
C SER A 112 -12.54 -15.89 -20.95
N THR A 113 -11.24 -15.83 -21.27
CA THR A 113 -10.72 -16.15 -22.62
C THR A 113 -10.67 -17.66 -22.90
N PHE A 114 -10.47 -18.49 -21.88
CA PHE A 114 -10.49 -19.95 -22.03
C PHE A 114 -11.91 -20.51 -22.27
N ILE A 115 -12.95 -19.91 -21.70
CA ILE A 115 -14.34 -20.38 -21.89
C ILE A 115 -14.86 -20.01 -23.30
N LEU A 116 -14.42 -18.88 -23.87
CA LEU A 116 -14.80 -18.43 -25.22
C LEU A 116 -14.05 -19.13 -26.37
N SER A 117 -13.05 -19.96 -26.06
CA SER A 117 -12.23 -20.67 -27.05
C SER A 117 -12.49 -22.17 -27.13
N ILE A 118 -13.54 -22.67 -26.47
CA ILE A 118 -14.06 -24.02 -26.74
C ILE A 118 -14.90 -23.93 -28.03
N PRO A 119 -14.44 -24.43 -29.19
CA PRO A 119 -15.32 -24.57 -30.33
C PRO A 119 -16.43 -25.53 -29.92
N CYS A 120 -17.69 -25.10 -30.01
CA CYS A 120 -18.83 -26.00 -30.01
C CYS A 120 -18.59 -27.01 -31.14
N ALA A 121 -18.19 -28.23 -30.78
CA ALA A 121 -18.23 -29.37 -31.68
C ALA A 121 -19.71 -29.75 -31.83
N SER A 122 -20.30 -29.34 -32.96
CA SER A 122 -21.58 -29.82 -33.47
C SER A 122 -21.38 -30.42 -34.85
#